data_AF-A0A2A2T8J2-F1
#
_entry.id   AF-A0A2A2T8J2-F1
#
_cell.length_a   1.000
_cell.length_b   1.000
_cell.length_c   1.000
_cell.angle_alpha   90.00
_cell.angle_beta   90.00
_cell.angle_gamma   90.00
#
_symmetry.space_group_name_H-M   'P 1'
#
loop_
_entity.id
_entity.type
_entity.pdbx_description
1 polymer ?
#
loop_
_entity_poly.entity_id
_entity_poly.type
_entity_poly.pdbx_seq_one_letter_code
_entity_poly.pdbx_strand_id
1 'polypeptide(L)'
;MAPPADTPQTHEPHRPSANIGLQCLSNPLPRPRHVLEPQPAMNTLCHYSIARFMPHVETEEFANVGVVLYAPAHRYFGFELLHRQSERLAHFFAGVDASSFERTMHDLRSELSRQAPAFEQASAQTGAALWQELIKPKSSQIRFSAERVVLTDAPATQLQALYERYVNAHRAQALPGAIAS
;
A
#
# COMPACT_ATOMS: atom_id res chain seq x y z
N MET A 1 21.73 73.91 38.62
CA MET A 1 21.72 75.28 38.07
C MET A 1 22.14 75.18 36.61
N ALA A 2 21.16 75.20 35.69
CA ALA A 2 21.34 75.36 34.24
C ALA A 2 21.38 76.88 33.91
N PRO A 3 21.51 77.39 32.65
CA PRO A 3 21.60 76.78 31.31
C PRO A 3 22.67 77.57 30.45
N PRO A 4 22.54 77.89 29.13
CA PRO A 4 21.84 77.28 28.00
C PRO A 4 22.75 77.02 26.75
N ALA A 5 22.12 76.38 25.77
CA ALA A 5 22.56 76.32 24.38
C ALA A 5 22.60 77.71 23.72
N ASP A 6 23.50 77.91 22.77
CA ASP A 6 23.13 78.60 21.53
C ASP A 6 23.95 78.11 20.34
N THR A 7 23.28 78.04 19.21
CA THR A 7 23.71 77.54 17.89
C THR A 7 23.61 78.74 16.92
N PRO A 8 23.80 78.56 15.61
CA PRO A 8 24.99 78.22 14.82
C PRO A 8 25.35 79.40 13.88
N GLN A 9 26.38 79.28 13.02
CA GLN A 9 26.25 79.55 11.57
C GLN A 9 27.56 79.40 10.75
N THR A 10 27.47 78.47 9.79
CA THR A 10 27.88 78.52 8.37
C THR A 10 29.30 78.83 7.90
N HIS A 11 29.79 77.85 7.12
CA HIS A 11 30.29 77.90 5.72
C HIS A 11 31.72 77.37 5.47
N GLU A 12 31.70 76.23 4.76
CA GLU A 12 32.71 75.52 3.93
C GLU A 12 33.66 76.38 3.05
N PRO A 13 34.60 75.81 2.26
CA PRO A 13 35.17 74.43 2.21
C PRO A 13 36.71 74.37 2.07
N HIS A 14 37.35 73.24 2.36
CA HIS A 14 38.53 72.80 1.59
C HIS A 14 38.78 71.29 1.63
N ARG A 15 38.88 70.68 0.45
CA ARG A 15 39.27 69.28 0.23
C ARG A 15 40.74 69.06 0.64
N PRO A 16 41.13 67.80 0.91
CA PRO A 16 41.87 67.11 -0.14
C PRO A 16 41.49 65.63 -0.34
N SER A 17 41.89 65.16 -1.52
CA SER A 17 41.72 63.84 -2.12
C SER A 17 42.25 62.68 -1.27
N ALA A 18 41.51 61.58 -1.24
CA ALA A 18 42.06 60.24 -1.07
C ALA A 18 41.29 59.27 -1.96
N ASN A 19 42.04 58.72 -2.91
CA ASN A 19 41.61 57.77 -3.93
C ASN A 19 41.51 56.37 -3.28
N ILE A 20 40.30 55.87 -3.03
CA ILE A 20 40.08 54.51 -2.54
C ILE A 20 39.50 53.69 -3.70
N GLY A 21 40.27 52.70 -4.14
CA GLY A 21 39.94 51.81 -5.23
C GLY A 21 38.65 51.05 -4.96
N LEU A 22 37.70 51.21 -5.88
CA LEU A 22 36.48 50.42 -5.95
C LEU A 22 36.82 49.07 -6.59
N GLN A 23 37.08 48.04 -5.78
CA GLN A 23 37.01 46.65 -6.25
C GLN A 23 35.59 46.15 -6.04
N CYS A 24 34.84 46.03 -7.14
CA CYS A 24 33.55 45.38 -7.20
C CYS A 24 33.70 43.88 -6.89
N LEU A 25 33.60 43.49 -5.61
CA LEU A 25 33.36 42.10 -5.23
C LEU A 25 31.90 41.76 -5.54
N SER A 26 31.67 41.29 -6.76
CA SER A 26 30.43 40.64 -7.15
C SER A 26 30.37 39.31 -6.41
N ASN A 27 29.75 39.31 -5.23
CA ASN A 27 29.45 38.09 -4.52
C ASN A 27 28.20 37.47 -5.15
N PRO A 28 28.26 36.30 -5.82
CA PRO A 28 27.06 35.69 -6.37
C PRO A 28 26.15 35.22 -5.22
N LEU A 29 24.87 35.53 -5.33
CA LEU A 29 23.80 35.03 -4.45
C LEU A 29 23.94 33.51 -4.23
N PRO A 30 23.71 33.00 -3.01
CA PRO A 30 23.68 31.56 -2.77
C PRO A 30 22.60 30.95 -3.67
N ARG A 31 23.01 29.97 -4.49
CA ARG A 31 22.08 29.22 -5.35
C ARG A 31 20.97 28.63 -4.48
N PRO A 32 19.71 28.65 -4.93
CA PRO A 32 18.63 28.04 -4.18
C PRO A 32 18.94 26.57 -3.90
N ARG A 33 18.71 26.19 -2.65
CA ARG A 33 18.81 24.82 -2.10
C ARG A 33 18.19 23.84 -3.08
N HIS A 34 18.88 22.71 -3.25
CA HIS A 34 18.39 21.46 -3.81
C HIS A 34 16.88 21.49 -4.05
N VAL A 35 16.49 21.63 -5.31
CA VAL A 35 15.19 21.11 -5.75
C VAL A 35 15.19 19.68 -5.26
N LEU A 36 14.30 19.36 -4.32
CA LEU A 36 14.04 17.97 -3.96
C LEU A 36 13.54 17.35 -5.25
N GLU A 37 14.42 16.68 -6.00
CA GLU A 37 13.99 15.74 -7.01
C GLU A 37 12.93 14.86 -6.35
N PRO A 38 11.78 14.59 -7.00
CA PRO A 38 10.83 13.64 -6.46
C PRO A 38 11.62 12.35 -6.18
N GLN A 39 11.79 12.05 -4.90
CA GLN A 39 12.49 10.86 -4.47
C GLN A 39 11.83 9.69 -5.20
N PRO A 40 12.59 8.79 -5.85
CA PRO A 40 12.01 7.68 -6.57
C PRO A 40 11.06 6.97 -5.61
N ALA A 41 9.79 6.83 -6.01
CA ALA A 41 8.80 6.14 -5.22
C ALA A 41 9.38 4.78 -4.83
N MET A 42 9.64 4.60 -3.53
CA MET A 42 10.28 3.39 -3.05
C MET A 42 9.25 2.27 -3.08
N ASN A 43 9.26 1.48 -4.15
CA ASN A 43 8.43 0.29 -4.23
C ASN A 43 8.78 -0.66 -3.08
N THR A 44 7.81 -0.92 -2.21
CA THR A 44 7.93 -1.93 -1.16
C THR A 44 7.59 -3.31 -1.70
N LEU A 45 8.17 -4.34 -1.09
CA LEU A 45 7.69 -5.72 -1.23
C LEU A 45 6.34 -5.87 -0.52
N CYS A 46 5.35 -6.35 -1.27
CA CYS A 46 4.04 -6.74 -0.78
C CYS A 46 3.81 -8.21 -1.07
N HIS A 47 3.38 -8.96 -0.06
CA HIS A 47 2.93 -10.34 -0.19
C HIS A 47 1.43 -10.35 -0.47
N TYR A 48 0.97 -11.19 -1.38
CA TYR A 48 -0.46 -11.35 -1.63
C TYR A 48 -0.82 -12.82 -1.89
N SER A 49 -2.08 -13.15 -1.62
CA SER A 49 -2.65 -14.46 -1.96
C SER A 49 -4.11 -14.32 -2.36
N ILE A 50 -4.58 -15.23 -3.21
CA ILE A 50 -5.95 -15.26 -3.71
C ILE A 50 -6.79 -16.17 -2.80
N ALA A 51 -7.88 -15.64 -2.26
CA ALA A 51 -8.89 -16.43 -1.55
C ALA A 51 -9.77 -17.16 -2.57
N ARG A 52 -9.90 -18.47 -2.42
CA ARG A 52 -10.68 -19.36 -3.28
C ARG A 52 -11.76 -20.06 -2.50
N PHE A 53 -12.99 -20.03 -3.01
CA PHE A 53 -14.09 -20.82 -2.51
C PHE A 53 -14.11 -22.18 -3.21
N MET A 54 -14.15 -23.24 -2.40
CA MET A 54 -14.10 -24.65 -2.78
C MET A 54 -15.18 -25.40 -2.01
N PRO A 55 -16.42 -25.46 -2.54
CA PRO A 55 -17.55 -26.08 -1.84
C PRO A 55 -17.39 -27.61 -1.71
N HIS A 56 -16.76 -28.23 -2.72
CA HIS A 56 -16.43 -29.65 -2.77
C HIS A 56 -14.93 -29.78 -2.98
N VAL A 57 -14.21 -30.27 -1.97
CA VAL A 57 -12.75 -30.39 -2.05
C VAL A 57 -12.33 -31.52 -2.98
N GLU A 58 -13.23 -32.47 -3.22
CA GLU A 58 -13.04 -33.67 -4.04
C GLU A 58 -13.06 -33.37 -5.54
N THR A 59 -13.82 -32.35 -5.97
CA THR A 59 -13.94 -32.02 -7.40
C THR A 59 -12.82 -31.11 -7.89
N GLU A 60 -11.97 -30.63 -6.98
CA GLU A 60 -10.93 -29.62 -7.24
C GLU A 60 -11.45 -28.33 -7.91
N GLU A 61 -12.76 -28.13 -7.94
CA GLU A 61 -13.39 -26.94 -8.49
C GLU A 61 -13.27 -25.79 -7.49
N PHE A 62 -12.89 -24.62 -8.01
CA PHE A 62 -12.81 -23.43 -7.19
C PHE A 62 -13.17 -22.18 -7.98
N ALA A 63 -13.54 -21.17 -7.22
CA ALA A 63 -13.70 -19.82 -7.72
C ALA A 63 -12.89 -18.86 -6.86
N ASN A 64 -12.21 -17.92 -7.50
CA ASN A 64 -11.57 -16.83 -6.79
C ASN A 64 -12.68 -15.93 -6.22
N VAL A 65 -12.64 -15.69 -4.92
CA VAL A 65 -13.64 -14.89 -4.18
C VAL A 65 -13.01 -13.72 -3.45
N GLY A 66 -11.69 -13.55 -3.52
CA GLY A 66 -11.03 -12.41 -2.92
C GLY A 66 -9.52 -12.44 -3.04
N VAL A 67 -8.89 -11.40 -2.49
CA VAL A 67 -7.44 -11.22 -2.40
C VAL A 67 -7.11 -10.69 -1.01
N VAL A 68 -6.03 -11.20 -0.42
CA VAL A 68 -5.41 -10.66 0.79
C VAL A 68 -4.03 -10.12 0.42
N LEU A 69 -3.60 -9.01 1.04
CA LEU A 69 -2.32 -8.37 0.82
C LEU A 69 -1.70 -7.92 2.14
N TYR A 70 -0.40 -8.20 2.31
CA TYR A 70 0.40 -7.77 3.45
C TYR A 70 1.67 -7.04 2.97
N ALA A 71 1.88 -5.82 3.46
CA ALA A 71 3.04 -4.99 3.17
C ALA A 71 3.76 -4.65 4.48
N PRO A 72 4.81 -5.41 4.88
CA PRO A 72 5.50 -5.21 6.15
C PRO A 72 6.05 -3.80 6.34
N ALA A 73 6.67 -3.22 5.30
CA ALA A 73 7.29 -1.89 5.40
C ALA A 73 6.27 -0.77 5.61
N HIS A 74 5.03 -0.97 5.15
CA HIS A 74 3.93 -0.02 5.33
C HIS A 74 3.06 -0.34 6.55
N ARG A 75 3.37 -1.43 7.29
CA ARG A 75 2.51 -1.99 8.34
C ARG A 75 1.06 -2.13 7.87
N TYR A 76 0.89 -2.51 6.61
CA TYR A 76 -0.42 -2.58 5.97
C TYR A 76 -0.83 -4.03 5.78
N PHE A 77 -2.04 -4.34 6.22
CA PHE A 77 -2.74 -5.56 5.84
C PHE A 77 -4.12 -5.18 5.33
N GLY A 78 -4.49 -5.71 4.17
CA GLY A 78 -5.77 -5.43 3.56
C GLY A 78 -6.31 -6.66 2.83
N PHE A 79 -7.62 -6.67 2.64
CA PHE A 79 -8.28 -7.72 1.89
C PHE A 79 -9.48 -7.15 1.13
N GLU A 80 -9.77 -7.76 -0.01
CA GLU A 80 -10.97 -7.51 -0.78
C GLU A 80 -11.65 -8.83 -1.10
N LEU A 81 -12.94 -8.90 -0.81
CA LEU A 81 -13.74 -10.12 -0.94
C LEU A 81 -15.01 -9.83 -1.73
N LEU A 82 -15.45 -10.83 -2.48
CA LEU A 82 -16.73 -10.83 -3.16
C LEU A 82 -17.85 -10.63 -2.11
N HIS A 83 -18.72 -9.66 -2.36
CA HIS A 83 -19.74 -9.26 -1.39
C HIS A 83 -21.03 -10.08 -1.48
N ARG A 84 -21.31 -10.63 -2.67
CA ARG A 84 -22.49 -11.44 -2.95
C ARG A 84 -22.17 -12.50 -3.96
N GLN A 85 -22.91 -13.60 -3.93
CA GLN A 85 -22.87 -14.59 -5.00
C GLN A 85 -23.19 -13.91 -6.34
N SER A 86 -22.27 -14.02 -7.31
CA SER A 86 -22.55 -13.62 -8.68
C SER A 86 -23.27 -14.75 -9.42
N GLU A 87 -24.07 -14.43 -10.45
CA GLU A 87 -24.68 -15.45 -11.31
C GLU A 87 -23.64 -16.43 -11.85
N ARG A 88 -22.44 -15.93 -12.17
CA ARG A 88 -21.28 -16.74 -12.58
C ARG A 88 -20.90 -17.77 -11.51
N LEU A 89 -20.88 -17.39 -10.24
CA LEU A 89 -20.55 -18.29 -9.14
C LEU A 89 -21.65 -19.34 -8.92
N ALA A 90 -22.92 -18.93 -9.04
CA ALA A 90 -24.07 -19.82 -8.93
C ALA A 90 -24.12 -20.87 -10.06
N HIS A 91 -23.77 -20.49 -11.29
CA HIS A 91 -23.74 -21.41 -12.43
C HIS A 91 -22.62 -22.45 -12.36
N PHE A 92 -21.48 -22.12 -11.76
CA PHE A 92 -20.34 -23.04 -11.67
C PHE A 92 -20.53 -24.14 -10.62
N PHE A 93 -21.30 -23.87 -9.56
CA PHE A 93 -21.50 -24.84 -8.49
C PHE A 93 -22.96 -25.27 -8.40
N ALA A 94 -23.37 -26.18 -9.28
CA ALA A 94 -24.69 -26.77 -9.25
C ALA A 94 -24.95 -27.41 -7.88
N GLY A 95 -25.87 -26.86 -7.09
CA GLY A 95 -26.22 -27.39 -5.77
C GLY A 95 -25.55 -26.71 -4.57
N VAL A 96 -24.72 -25.67 -4.76
CA VAL A 96 -24.28 -24.85 -3.63
C VAL A 96 -25.44 -23.97 -3.16
N ASP A 97 -25.91 -24.24 -1.95
CA ASP A 97 -26.87 -23.38 -1.27
C ASP A 97 -26.28 -21.98 -1.08
N ALA A 98 -26.98 -20.96 -1.59
CA ALA A 98 -26.59 -19.57 -1.44
C ALA A 98 -26.34 -19.20 0.04
N SER A 99 -27.09 -19.81 0.96
CA SER A 99 -26.91 -19.59 2.39
C SER A 99 -25.55 -20.09 2.91
N SER A 100 -25.03 -21.19 2.35
CA SER A 100 -23.69 -21.70 2.68
C SER A 100 -22.61 -20.75 2.17
N PHE A 101 -22.74 -20.24 0.95
CA PHE A 101 -21.76 -19.30 0.39
C PHE A 101 -21.68 -18.01 1.23
N GLU A 102 -22.83 -17.39 1.49
CA GLU A 102 -22.91 -16.13 2.24
C GLU A 102 -22.36 -16.29 3.68
N ARG A 103 -22.65 -17.42 4.34
CA ARG A 103 -22.08 -17.74 5.66
C ARG A 103 -20.56 -17.84 5.60
N THR A 104 -20.02 -18.60 4.64
CA THR A 104 -18.57 -18.78 4.50
C THR A 104 -17.86 -17.46 4.21
N MET A 105 -18.44 -16.60 3.37
CA MET A 105 -17.89 -15.26 3.11
C MET A 105 -17.97 -14.33 4.33
N HIS A 106 -19.06 -14.42 5.11
CA HIS A 106 -19.19 -13.70 6.37
C HIS A 106 -18.11 -14.11 7.37
N ASP A 107 -17.94 -15.42 7.59
CA ASP A 107 -16.96 -15.97 8.52
C ASP A 107 -15.53 -15.58 8.10
N LEU A 108 -15.21 -15.68 6.81
CA LEU A 108 -13.91 -15.24 6.28
C LEU A 108 -13.66 -13.76 6.53
N ARG A 109 -14.65 -12.90 6.26
CA ARG A 109 -14.52 -11.46 6.48
C ARG A 109 -14.32 -11.12 7.96
N SER A 110 -15.05 -11.80 8.85
CA SER A 110 -14.94 -11.64 10.29
C SER A 110 -13.54 -12.04 10.78
N GLU A 111 -13.03 -13.17 10.30
CA GLU A 111 -11.67 -13.64 10.61
C GLU A 111 -10.60 -12.64 10.17
N LEU A 112 -10.62 -12.22 8.91
CA LEU A 112 -9.62 -11.31 8.36
C LEU A 112 -9.66 -9.94 9.05
N SER A 113 -10.86 -9.42 9.35
CA SER A 113 -11.04 -8.19 10.11
C SER A 113 -10.44 -8.30 11.51
N ARG A 114 -10.61 -9.45 12.18
CA ARG A 114 -10.09 -9.68 13.52
C ARG A 114 -8.56 -9.75 13.54
N GLN A 115 -7.95 -10.26 12.47
CA GLN A 115 -6.49 -10.40 12.37
C GLN A 115 -5.79 -9.11 11.91
N ALA A 116 -6.47 -8.19 11.23
CA ALA A 116 -5.87 -6.98 10.68
C ALA A 116 -5.05 -6.17 11.70
N PRO A 117 -5.54 -5.88 12.92
CA PRO A 117 -4.76 -5.15 13.93
C PRO A 117 -3.45 -5.85 14.32
N ALA A 118 -3.43 -7.19 14.31
CA ALA A 118 -2.22 -7.94 14.64
C ALA A 118 -1.12 -7.75 13.58
N PHE A 119 -1.48 -7.63 12.30
CA PHE A 119 -0.52 -7.35 11.23
C PHE A 119 0.01 -5.92 11.27
N GLU A 120 -0.85 -4.94 11.58
CA GLU A 120 -0.46 -3.52 11.67
C GLU A 120 0.52 -3.26 12.82
N GLN A 121 0.43 -4.04 13.89
CA GLN A 121 1.29 -3.91 15.08
C GLN A 121 2.51 -4.84 15.05
N ALA A 122 2.53 -5.82 14.14
CA ALA A 122 3.58 -6.83 14.09
C ALA A 122 4.95 -6.25 13.67
N SER A 123 6.01 -6.82 14.25
CA SER A 123 7.34 -6.72 13.67
C SER A 123 7.38 -7.43 12.30
N ALA A 124 8.38 -7.15 11.46
CA ALA A 124 8.53 -7.83 10.17
C ALA A 124 8.58 -9.37 10.33
N GLN A 125 9.31 -9.87 11.33
CA GLN A 125 9.42 -11.31 11.60
C GLN A 125 8.09 -11.90 12.08
N THR A 126 7.40 -11.22 13.02
CA THR A 126 6.10 -11.66 13.53
C THR A 126 5.05 -11.65 12.43
N GLY A 127 5.04 -10.60 11.60
CA GLY A 127 4.09 -10.45 10.51
C GLY A 127 4.31 -11.48 9.40
N ALA A 128 5.55 -11.84 9.10
CA ALA A 128 5.86 -12.95 8.20
C ALA A 128 5.29 -14.28 8.73
N ALA A 129 5.42 -14.56 10.03
CA ALA A 129 4.85 -15.76 10.64
C ALA A 129 3.30 -15.75 10.62
N LEU A 130 2.69 -14.60 10.95
CA LEU A 130 1.23 -14.42 10.85
C LEU A 130 0.73 -14.63 9.42
N TRP A 131 1.48 -14.11 8.42
CA TRP A 131 1.16 -14.28 7.02
C TRP A 131 1.17 -15.76 6.60
N GLN A 132 2.23 -16.50 6.96
CA GLN A 132 2.30 -17.94 6.66
C GLN A 132 1.15 -18.71 7.31
N GLU A 133 0.81 -18.40 8.57
CA GLU A 133 -0.32 -19.06 9.26
C GLU A 133 -1.70 -18.65 8.70
N LEU A 134 -1.83 -17.43 8.16
CA LEU A 134 -3.04 -16.99 7.46
C LEU A 134 -3.27 -17.83 6.20
N ILE A 135 -2.27 -17.91 5.31
CA ILE A 135 -2.41 -18.56 4.00
C ILE A 135 -2.23 -20.07 4.02
N LYS A 136 -1.85 -20.64 5.17
CA LYS A 136 -1.71 -22.08 5.38
C LYS A 136 -2.98 -22.82 4.94
N PRO A 137 -2.85 -23.93 4.18
CA PRO A 137 -3.99 -24.75 3.82
C PRO A 137 -4.74 -25.22 5.07
N LYS A 138 -6.04 -24.89 5.16
CA LYS A 138 -6.95 -25.31 6.23
C LYS A 138 -8.09 -26.12 5.62
N SER A 139 -8.72 -27.01 6.39
CA SER A 139 -9.87 -27.82 5.97
C SER A 139 -11.18 -27.01 5.89
N SER A 140 -11.10 -25.76 5.43
CA SER A 140 -12.24 -24.87 5.21
C SER A 140 -12.63 -24.85 3.74
N GLN A 141 -13.89 -24.50 3.46
CA GLN A 141 -14.36 -24.18 2.09
C GLN A 141 -13.60 -22.99 1.47
N ILE A 142 -12.79 -22.27 2.26
CA ILE A 142 -11.86 -21.27 1.78
C ILE A 142 -10.45 -21.84 1.76
N ARG A 143 -9.77 -21.69 0.62
CA ARG A 143 -8.34 -21.94 0.48
C ARG A 143 -7.63 -20.73 -0.10
N PHE A 144 -6.48 -20.39 0.47
CA PHE A 144 -5.59 -19.39 -0.12
C PHE A 144 -4.70 -20.05 -1.18
N SER A 145 -4.38 -19.31 -2.24
CA SER A 145 -3.32 -19.73 -3.16
C SER A 145 -1.96 -19.73 -2.48
N ALA A 146 -0.96 -20.31 -3.14
CA ALA A 146 0.43 -20.06 -2.77
C ALA A 146 0.72 -18.56 -2.71
N GLU A 147 1.63 -18.18 -1.83
CA GLU A 147 2.12 -16.81 -1.70
C GLU A 147 2.67 -16.29 -3.03
N ARG A 148 2.40 -15.02 -3.30
CA ARG A 148 3.00 -14.27 -4.39
C ARG A 148 3.47 -12.92 -3.88
N VAL A 149 4.37 -12.29 -4.64
CA VAL A 149 4.92 -10.99 -4.30
C VAL A 149 4.69 -9.98 -5.42
N VAL A 150 4.56 -8.71 -5.04
CA VAL A 150 4.50 -7.57 -5.96
C VAL A 150 5.26 -6.40 -5.35
N LEU A 151 5.90 -5.60 -6.20
CA LEU A 151 6.56 -4.36 -5.81
C LEU A 151 5.62 -3.19 -6.10
N THR A 152 5.29 -2.39 -5.09
CA THR A 152 4.39 -1.24 -5.22
C THR A 152 4.67 -0.22 -4.12
N ASP A 153 4.41 1.05 -4.39
CA ASP A 153 4.41 2.15 -3.42
C ASP A 153 3.01 2.40 -2.83
N ALA A 154 1.96 1.83 -3.44
CA ALA A 154 0.56 2.01 -3.05
C ALA A 154 -0.14 0.66 -2.80
N PRO A 155 0.11 -0.01 -1.65
CA PRO A 155 -0.43 -1.34 -1.34
C PRO A 155 -1.95 -1.46 -1.46
N ALA A 156 -2.70 -0.44 -1.03
CA ALA A 156 -4.16 -0.43 -1.10
C ALA A 156 -4.69 -0.35 -2.54
N THR A 157 -4.08 0.48 -3.39
CA THR A 157 -4.42 0.54 -4.83
C THR A 157 -4.03 -0.75 -5.53
N GLN A 158 -2.89 -1.33 -5.17
CA GLN A 158 -2.45 -2.61 -5.71
C GLN A 158 -3.39 -3.76 -5.32
N LEU A 159 -3.93 -3.76 -4.09
CA LEU A 159 -4.95 -4.71 -3.65
C LEU A 159 -6.19 -4.67 -4.54
N GLN A 160 -6.71 -3.47 -4.82
CA GLN A 160 -7.87 -3.29 -5.73
C GLN A 160 -7.56 -3.81 -7.13
N ALA A 161 -6.40 -3.48 -7.69
CA ALA A 161 -6.00 -3.95 -9.02
C ALA A 161 -5.88 -5.49 -9.08
N LEU A 162 -5.38 -6.12 -8.01
CA LEU A 162 -5.31 -7.58 -7.91
C LEU A 162 -6.70 -8.20 -7.81
N TYR A 163 -7.61 -7.60 -7.02
CA TYR A 163 -8.99 -8.05 -6.90
C TYR A 163 -9.71 -8.00 -8.26
N GLU A 164 -9.63 -6.87 -8.96
CA GLU A 164 -10.22 -6.71 -10.29
C GLU A 164 -9.70 -7.77 -11.27
N ARG A 165 -8.38 -7.99 -11.27
CA ARG A 165 -7.76 -8.97 -12.16
C ARG A 165 -8.18 -10.40 -11.85
N TYR A 166 -8.16 -10.81 -10.58
CA TYR A 166 -8.30 -12.23 -10.21
C TYR A 166 -9.72 -12.66 -9.84
N VAL A 167 -10.58 -11.73 -9.43
CA VAL A 167 -11.96 -12.03 -9.02
C VAL A 167 -12.94 -11.61 -10.10
N ASN A 168 -12.86 -10.35 -10.57
CA ASN A 168 -13.81 -9.84 -11.56
C ASN A 168 -13.49 -10.33 -12.98
N ALA A 169 -12.23 -10.19 -13.42
CA ALA A 169 -11.84 -10.55 -14.78
C ALA A 169 -11.61 -12.06 -15.00
N HIS A 170 -11.19 -12.81 -13.97
CA HIS A 170 -10.76 -14.20 -14.14
C HIS A 170 -11.91 -15.21 -14.11
N ARG A 171 -11.93 -16.11 -15.11
CA ARG A 171 -12.81 -17.30 -15.17
C ARG A 171 -12.49 -18.27 -14.04
N ALA A 172 -13.51 -18.87 -13.44
CA ALA A 172 -13.35 -20.06 -12.62
C ALA A 172 -12.55 -21.07 -13.44
N GLN A 173 -11.32 -21.32 -13.01
CA GLN A 173 -10.47 -22.35 -13.58
C GLN A 173 -10.88 -23.63 -12.86
N ALA A 174 -11.72 -24.44 -13.48
CA ALA A 174 -11.67 -25.86 -13.19
C ALA A 174 -10.26 -26.32 -13.59
N LEU A 175 -9.45 -26.82 -12.65
CA LEU A 175 -8.29 -27.60 -13.08
C LEU A 175 -8.86 -28.79 -13.87
N PRO A 176 -8.37 -29.07 -15.09
CA PRO A 176 -8.54 -30.40 -15.64
C PRO A 176 -7.88 -31.34 -14.62
N GLY A 177 -8.67 -32.23 -14.04
CA GLY A 177 -8.17 -33.29 -13.17
C GLY A 177 -6.94 -33.90 -13.83
N ALA A 178 -5.84 -33.95 -13.08
CA ALA A 178 -4.63 -34.62 -13.51
C ALA A 178 -4.97 -36.07 -13.85
N ILE A 179 -5.10 -36.38 -15.15
CA ILE A 179 -5.03 -37.75 -15.64
C ILE A 179 -3.54 -38.06 -15.77
N ALA A 180 -3.09 -39.05 -14.99
CA ALA A 180 -1.89 -39.91 -15.10
C ALA A 180 -1.23 -40.03 -13.72
N SER A 181 -1.04 -41.21 -13.13
CA SER A 181 -0.89 -42.57 -13.67
C SER A 181 -1.51 -43.62 -12.76
#